data_AF-A0A7Y0CEQ8-F1
#
_entry.id   AF-A0A7Y0CEQ8-F1
#
_cell.length_a   1.000
_cell.length_b   1.000
_cell.length_c   1.000
_cell.angle_alpha   90.00
_cell.angle_beta   90.00
_cell.angle_gamma   90.00
#
_symmetry.space_group_name_H-M   'P 1'
#
loop_
_entity.id
_entity.type
_entity.pdbx_description
1 polymer ?
#
loop_
_entity_poly.entity_id
_entity_poly.type
_entity_poly.pdbx_seq_one_letter_code
_entity_poly.pdbx_strand_id
1 'polypeptide(L)'
;MRGPLPHRPGAEPPFPPEPALSAMGRRVRAVPPPPWNYVYDASFITAVPTLVITGGWNALYEEVAAALVEAGARRAVLAGYEHRPQDPEQASRLLLEHWSVSVS
;
A
#
# COMPACT_ATOMS: atom_id res chain seq x y z
N MET A 1 -44.51 6.82 6.08
CA MET A 1 -43.23 6.97 5.33
C MET A 1 -42.23 5.98 5.91
N ARG A 2 -41.66 5.08 5.10
CA ARG A 2 -40.60 4.16 5.57
C ARG A 2 -39.25 4.89 5.47
N GLY A 3 -38.52 4.99 6.58
CA GLY A 3 -37.14 5.49 6.60
C GLY A 3 -36.18 4.56 5.82
N PRO A 4 -34.97 5.03 5.49
CA PRO A 4 -34.00 4.24 4.74
C PRO A 4 -33.60 2.98 5.52
N LEU A 5 -33.54 1.85 4.81
CA LEU A 5 -33.16 0.55 5.37
C LEU A 5 -31.70 0.60 5.87
N PRO A 6 -31.37 -0.09 6.98
CA PRO A 6 -29.99 -0.18 7.46
C PRO A 6 -29.10 -0.86 6.42
N HIS A 7 -27.89 -0.32 6.21
CA HIS A 7 -26.89 -0.89 5.32
C HIS A 7 -26.55 -2.33 5.70
N ARG A 8 -26.70 -3.26 4.75
CA ARG A 8 -26.25 -4.65 4.91
C ARG A 8 -24.71 -4.68 4.86
N PRO A 9 -24.02 -5.28 5.84
CA PRO A 9 -22.59 -5.56 5.74
C PRO A 9 -22.30 -6.39 4.49
N GLY A 10 -21.36 -5.95 3.64
CA GLY A 10 -20.98 -6.63 2.39
C GLY A 10 -21.78 -6.21 1.15
N ALA A 11 -22.73 -5.28 1.24
CA ALA A 11 -23.28 -4.64 0.05
C ALA A 11 -22.20 -3.77 -0.60
N GLU A 12 -22.01 -3.91 -1.91
CA GLU A 12 -21.12 -3.03 -2.67
C GLU A 12 -21.56 -1.58 -2.43
N PRO A 13 -20.64 -0.67 -2.02
CA PRO A 13 -20.97 0.72 -1.87
C PRO A 13 -21.57 1.23 -3.18
N PRO A 14 -22.63 2.06 -3.15
CA PRO A 14 -23.16 2.61 -4.39
C PRO A 14 -22.08 3.47 -5.03
N PHE A 15 -21.49 2.96 -6.13
CA PHE A 15 -20.63 3.77 -6.95
C PHE A 15 -21.46 4.89 -7.60
N PRO A 16 -20.96 6.14 -7.64
CA PRO A 16 -21.59 7.17 -8.43
C PRO A 16 -21.67 6.72 -9.90
N PRO A 17 -22.69 7.14 -10.65
CA PRO A 17 -22.74 6.85 -12.08
C PRO A 17 -21.53 7.45 -12.81
N GLU A 18 -21.11 6.83 -13.92
CA GLU A 18 -19.91 7.21 -14.70
C GLU A 18 -19.72 8.73 -14.92
N PRO A 19 -20.74 9.51 -15.30
CA PRO A 19 -20.59 10.96 -15.45
C PRO A 19 -20.20 11.68 -14.15
N ALA A 20 -20.74 11.22 -13.01
CA ALA A 20 -20.42 11.75 -11.69
C ALA A 20 -19.01 11.34 -11.24
N LEU A 21 -18.61 10.08 -11.48
CA LEU A 21 -17.23 9.61 -11.27
C LEU A 21 -16.21 10.43 -12.07
N SER A 22 -16.49 10.64 -13.36
CA SER A 22 -15.64 11.43 -14.26
C SER A 22 -15.51 12.89 -13.81
N ALA A 23 -16.63 13.52 -13.40
CA ALA A 23 -16.62 14.88 -12.87
C ALA A 23 -15.83 14.99 -11.55
N MET A 24 -16.00 14.02 -10.66
CA MET A 24 -15.23 13.92 -9.41
C MET A 24 -13.74 13.77 -9.69
N GLY A 25 -13.35 12.88 -10.61
CA GLY A 25 -11.96 12.72 -11.04
C GLY A 25 -11.34 14.00 -11.59
N ARG A 26 -12.07 14.76 -12.42
CA ARG A 26 -11.59 16.07 -12.91
C ARG A 26 -11.39 17.07 -11.78
N ARG A 27 -12.34 17.19 -10.85
CA ARG A 27 -12.26 18.11 -9.71
C ARG A 27 -11.07 17.80 -8.84
N VAL A 28 -10.87 16.52 -8.50
CA VAL A 28 -9.79 16.07 -7.64
C VAL A 28 -8.42 16.33 -8.30
N ARG A 29 -8.27 16.12 -9.62
CA ARG A 29 -7.03 16.44 -10.35
C ARG A 29 -6.77 17.94 -10.52
N ALA A 30 -7.80 18.78 -10.44
CA ALA A 30 -7.69 20.23 -10.64
C ALA A 30 -7.22 21.00 -9.38
N VAL A 31 -7.08 20.33 -8.23
CA VAL A 31 -6.61 20.94 -6.99
C VAL A 31 -5.16 20.52 -6.74
N PRO A 32 -4.17 21.35 -7.10
CA PRO A 32 -2.79 21.17 -6.68
C PRO A 32 -2.54 21.77 -5.28
N PRO A 33 -1.68 21.14 -4.46
CA PRO A 33 -1.21 19.77 -4.65
C PRO A 33 -2.38 18.79 -4.49
N PRO A 34 -2.39 17.65 -5.20
CA PRO A 34 -3.46 16.69 -5.06
C PRO A 34 -3.63 16.30 -3.58
N PRO A 35 -4.83 15.93 -3.13
CA PRO A 35 -5.08 15.65 -1.71
C PRO A 35 -4.29 14.44 -1.17
N TRP A 36 -3.76 13.59 -2.05
CA TRP A 36 -2.83 12.51 -1.72
C TRP A 36 -1.35 12.93 -1.82
N ASN A 37 -1.06 14.21 -2.02
CA ASN A 37 0.29 14.72 -1.96
C ASN A 37 0.77 14.64 -0.52
N TYR A 38 1.49 13.57 -0.24
CA TYR A 38 2.06 13.30 1.06
C TYR A 38 3.55 13.59 1.00
N VAL A 39 4.03 14.46 1.88
CA VAL A 39 5.47 14.60 2.10
C VAL A 39 5.91 13.39 2.91
N TYR A 40 6.60 12.49 2.24
CA TYR A 40 7.14 11.29 2.86
C TYR A 40 8.42 11.63 3.61
N ASP A 41 8.39 11.51 4.94
CA ASP A 41 9.59 11.53 5.77
C ASP A 41 10.08 10.09 5.98
N ALA A 42 11.23 9.74 5.43
CA ALA A 42 11.81 8.41 5.55
C ALA A 42 12.48 8.17 6.91
N SER A 43 12.62 9.19 7.76
CA SER A 43 13.36 9.11 9.02
C SER A 43 12.80 8.04 9.98
N PHE A 44 11.51 7.72 9.91
CA PHE A 44 10.93 6.65 10.72
C PHE A 44 11.56 5.27 10.47
N ILE A 45 12.12 5.02 9.28
CA ILE A 45 12.77 3.75 8.95
C ILE A 45 14.00 3.53 9.83
N THR A 46 14.67 4.61 10.24
CA THR A 46 15.79 4.54 11.19
C THR A 46 15.34 4.22 12.62
N ALA A 47 14.11 4.57 12.98
CA ALA A 47 13.55 4.37 14.31
C ALA A 47 12.81 3.03 14.45
N VAL A 48 12.26 2.50 13.36
CA VAL A 48 11.47 1.27 13.34
C VAL A 48 12.06 0.31 12.32
N PRO A 49 12.58 -0.86 12.76
CA PRO A 49 13.06 -1.89 11.85
C PRO A 49 12.02 -2.20 10.78
N THR A 50 12.36 -1.93 9.53
CA THR A 50 11.43 -2.02 8.40
C THR A 50 11.88 -3.13 7.44
N LEU A 51 10.95 -3.99 7.04
CA LEU A 51 11.13 -4.99 5.99
C LEU A 51 10.25 -4.63 4.78
N VAL A 52 10.85 -4.63 3.59
CA VAL A 52 10.17 -4.44 2.31
C VAL A 52 10.23 -5.75 1.52
N ILE A 53 9.07 -6.26 1.11
CA ILE A 53 8.94 -7.47 0.29
C ILE A 53 8.32 -7.09 -1.04
N THR A 54 9.00 -7.37 -2.16
CA THR A 54 8.49 -7.13 -3.52
C THR A 54 8.41 -8.41 -4.33
N GLY A 55 7.67 -8.38 -5.44
CA GLY A 55 7.55 -9.49 -6.38
C GLY A 55 8.55 -9.47 -7.54
N GLY A 56 9.38 -8.42 -7.68
CA GLY A 56 10.42 -8.34 -8.71
C GLY A 56 9.90 -8.13 -10.14
N TRP A 57 8.65 -7.68 -10.31
CA TRP A 57 7.95 -7.67 -11.60
C TRP A 57 7.69 -6.26 -12.17
N ASN A 58 7.80 -5.21 -11.34
CA ASN A 58 7.45 -3.84 -11.72
C ASN A 58 8.53 -2.85 -11.31
N ALA A 59 9.07 -2.11 -12.27
CA ALA A 59 10.17 -1.16 -12.06
C ALA A 59 9.85 -0.09 -11.01
N LEU A 60 8.62 0.46 -11.00
CA LEU A 60 8.22 1.49 -10.03
C LEU A 60 8.22 0.93 -8.59
N TYR A 61 7.79 -0.31 -8.41
CA TYR A 61 7.77 -0.95 -7.09
C TYR A 61 9.19 -1.21 -6.60
N GLU A 62 10.08 -1.63 -7.51
CA GLU A 62 11.49 -1.86 -7.17
C GLU A 62 12.25 -0.55 -6.92
N GLU A 63 11.89 0.55 -7.58
CA GLU A 63 12.41 1.90 -7.31
C GLU A 63 12.02 2.37 -5.91
N VAL A 64 10.74 2.24 -5.55
CA VAL A 64 10.27 2.55 -4.18
C VAL A 64 10.99 1.66 -3.15
N ALA A 65 11.14 0.37 -3.43
CA ALA A 65 11.86 -0.53 -2.53
C ALA A 65 13.34 -0.14 -2.38
N ALA A 66 13.99 0.34 -3.44
CA ALA A 66 15.36 0.84 -3.37
C ALA A 66 15.46 2.08 -2.47
N ALA A 67 14.56 3.05 -2.61
CA ALA A 67 14.54 4.24 -1.76
C ALA A 67 14.33 3.89 -0.26
N LEU A 68 13.48 2.90 0.03
CA LEU A 68 13.27 2.43 1.40
C LEU A 68 14.51 1.71 1.97
N VAL A 69 15.24 0.96 1.14
CA VAL A 69 16.50 0.31 1.52
C VAL A 69 17.59 1.34 1.79
N GLU A 70 17.70 2.37 0.96
CA GLU A 70 18.62 3.49 1.18
C GLU A 70 18.34 4.21 2.51
N ALA A 71 17.07 4.27 2.92
CA ALA A 71 16.66 4.79 4.22
C ALA A 71 16.88 3.84 5.42
N GLY A 72 17.34 2.60 5.18
CA GLY A 72 17.70 1.63 6.22
C GLY A 72 16.81 0.38 6.31
N ALA A 73 15.84 0.20 5.41
CA ALA A 73 15.00 -1.00 5.41
C ALA A 73 15.76 -2.25 4.92
N ARG A 74 15.38 -3.42 5.43
CA ARG A 74 15.76 -4.72 4.86
C ARG A 74 14.88 -5.03 3.65
N ARG A 75 15.43 -5.69 2.63
CA ARG A 75 14.71 -6.11 1.42
C ARG A 75 14.67 -7.62 1.24
N ALA A 76 13.54 -8.10 0.72
CA ALA A 76 13.39 -9.44 0.15
C ALA A 76 12.60 -9.36 -1.16
N VAL A 77 12.95 -10.20 -2.14
CA VAL A 77 12.23 -10.31 -3.41
C VAL A 77 11.69 -11.72 -3.53
N LEU A 78 10.38 -11.86 -3.67
CA LEU A 78 9.68 -13.11 -3.89
C LEU A 78 9.21 -13.17 -5.35
N ALA A 79 10.13 -13.56 -6.23
CA ALA A 79 9.84 -13.66 -7.66
C ALA A 79 8.74 -14.70 -7.96
N GLY A 80 7.97 -14.47 -9.02
CA GLY A 80 6.87 -15.34 -9.45
C GLY A 80 5.53 -15.08 -8.75
N TYR A 81 5.49 -14.17 -7.77
CA TYR A 81 4.26 -13.77 -7.06
C TYR A 81 3.73 -12.40 -7.48
N GLU A 82 4.44 -11.70 -8.37
CA GLU A 82 4.04 -10.41 -8.96
C GLU A 82 3.48 -9.41 -7.92
N HIS A 83 2.22 -9.01 -8.06
CA HIS A 83 1.51 -8.09 -7.18
C HIS A 83 1.14 -8.68 -5.81
N ARG A 84 1.35 -9.99 -5.61
CA ARG A 84 0.92 -10.73 -4.43
C ARG A 84 2.09 -11.40 -3.69
N PRO A 85 3.22 -10.72 -3.44
CA PRO A 85 4.34 -11.31 -2.72
C PRO A 85 3.99 -11.65 -1.27
N GLN A 86 2.89 -11.14 -0.71
CA GLN A 86 2.41 -11.45 0.64
C GLN A 86 1.68 -12.80 0.79
N ASP A 87 1.26 -13.40 -0.31
CA ASP A 87 0.47 -14.64 -0.29
C ASP A 87 1.27 -15.91 0.06
N PRO A 88 2.50 -16.16 -0.45
CA PRO A 88 3.22 -17.38 -0.13
C PRO A 88 3.64 -17.46 1.33
N GLU A 89 3.71 -18.68 1.87
CA GLU A 89 4.21 -18.94 3.23
C GLU A 89 5.63 -18.38 3.47
N GLN A 90 6.42 -18.21 2.39
CA GLN A 90 7.73 -17.58 2.47
C GLN A 90 7.65 -16.13 2.98
N ALA A 91 6.61 -15.36 2.62
CA ALA A 91 6.41 -14.02 3.13
C ALA A 91 6.14 -14.03 4.63
N SER A 92 5.26 -14.91 5.10
CA SER A 92 4.99 -15.10 6.53
C SER A 92 6.26 -15.45 7.31
N ARG A 93 7.12 -16.32 6.75
CA ARG A 93 8.41 -16.65 7.38
C ARG A 93 9.35 -15.44 7.48
N LEU A 94 9.46 -14.65 6.43
CA LEU A 94 10.27 -13.42 6.43
C LEU A 94 9.76 -12.40 7.46
N LEU A 95 8.44 -12.25 7.58
CA LEU A 95 7.83 -11.37 8.59
C LEU A 95 8.15 -11.82 10.01
N LEU A 96 8.00 -13.12 10.29
CA LEU A 96 8.31 -13.69 11.61
C LEU A 96 9.80 -13.54 11.96
N GLU A 97 10.70 -13.77 11.01
CA GLU A 97 12.14 -13.56 11.19
C GLU A 97 12.47 -12.09 11.49
N HIS A 98 11.88 -11.16 10.74
CA HIS A 98 12.12 -9.73 10.95
C HIS A 98 11.65 -9.26 12.33
N TRP A 99 10.51 -9.77 12.80
CA TRP A 99 9.99 -9.43 14.13
C TRP A 99 10.77 -10.05 15.27
N SER A 100 11.32 -11.26 15.11
CA SER A 100 12.07 -11.92 16.19
C SER A 100 13.39 -11.21 16.50
N VAL A 101 14.02 -10.60 15.50
CA VAL A 101 15.28 -9.84 15.65
C VAL A 101 15.04 -8.44 16.23
N SER A 102 13.85 -7.88 16.05
CA SER A 102 13.54 -6.50 16.42
C SER A 102 13.09 -6.31 17.88
N VAL A 103 13.02 -7.39 18.68
CA VAL A 103 12.53 -7.40 20.07
C VAL A 103 13.66 -7.72 21.09
N SER A 104 14.91 -7.82 20.65
CA SER A 104 16.10 -7.90 21.54
C SER A 104 16.78 -6.55 21.68
#